data_AF-G4NK67-F1
#
_entry.id   AF-G4NK67-F1
#
_cell.length_a   1.000
_cell.length_b   1.000
_cell.length_c   1.000
_cell.angle_alpha   90.00
_cell.angle_beta   90.00
_cell.angle_gamma   90.00
#
_symmetry.space_group_name_H-M   'P 1'
#
loop_
_entity.id
_entity.type
_entity.pdbx_description
1 polymer ?
#
loop_
_entity_poly.entity_id
_entity_poly.type
_entity_poly.pdbx_seq_one_letter_code
_entity_poly.pdbx_strand_id
1 'polypeptide(L)'
;MAEISSQKEKADLSSGSHDVHQQTGSADHADRILINASGHIQELPRNFSLISLAGVGVTVGNVWPAIGGSILTAIFNGGPPGVLYEFITVSVFYWCVAASIAELASAIPTAAGVYHWASVTPGSPRWGRLIGYFAGWWNYLAWVAGAASMASILGNTIVQMYALNHAEFSPQPWHVFVVYIAATWIACAAVCLANRAMPYLNSLGIVLILAGILITVTVVTTMPGRDGRPPHASAQFVWADWQAAVGYPDGFVFVAGMLNGAFSVGAVDVVTHLSEEIPQASRNVPLAMLMQVAIGFATGLAYLVAVMYAINDYDALFAAPYPIAATSILHHSWLNS
;
A
#
# COMPACT_ATOMS: atom_id res chain seq x y z
N MET A 1 28.14 42.50 33.09
CA MET A 1 28.16 41.02 32.89
C MET A 1 27.38 40.55 31.67
N ALA A 2 26.47 41.34 31.08
CA ALA A 2 25.77 40.96 29.83
C ALA A 2 26.52 41.36 28.52
N GLU A 3 27.50 42.26 28.57
CA GLU A 3 28.27 42.69 27.39
C GLU A 3 29.46 41.78 27.02
N ILE A 4 29.92 40.93 27.94
CA ILE A 4 31.06 40.03 27.71
C ILE A 4 30.62 38.76 26.95
N SER A 5 29.34 38.37 27.02
CA SER A 5 28.86 37.18 26.28
C SER A 5 28.62 37.48 24.79
N SER A 6 28.24 38.71 24.43
CA SER A 6 27.99 39.10 23.03
C SER A 6 29.26 39.18 22.18
N GLN A 7 30.41 39.48 22.79
CA GLN A 7 31.69 39.49 22.07
C GLN A 7 32.28 38.08 21.86
N LYS A 8 31.92 37.10 22.69
CA LYS A 8 32.38 35.72 22.53
C LYS A 8 31.64 35.00 21.39
N GLU A 9 30.35 35.28 21.24
CA GLU A 9 29.52 34.71 20.16
C GLU A 9 29.90 35.24 18.77
N LYS A 10 30.36 36.50 18.68
CA LYS A 10 30.87 37.07 17.41
C LYS A 10 32.29 36.63 17.05
N ALA A 11 33.09 36.14 18.00
CA ALA A 11 34.42 35.60 17.73
C ALA A 11 34.36 34.19 17.10
N ASP A 12 33.39 33.38 17.51
CA ASP A 12 33.20 32.00 17.00
C ASP A 12 32.62 31.93 15.58
N LEU A 13 32.08 33.03 15.05
CA LEU A 13 31.50 33.10 13.70
C LEU A 13 32.51 33.48 12.61
N SER A 14 33.78 33.76 12.92
CA SER A 14 34.78 34.23 11.94
C SER A 14 35.89 33.25 11.55
N SER A 15 35.91 32.02 12.08
CA SER A 15 37.03 31.07 11.89
C SER A 15 36.72 29.82 11.05
N GLY A 16 35.77 29.90 10.11
CA GLY A 16 35.31 28.74 9.33
C GLY A 16 35.44 28.89 7.81
N SER A 17 36.62 29.27 7.28
CA SER A 17 36.93 29.14 5.86
C SER A 17 38.25 28.39 5.67
N HIS A 18 38.27 27.43 4.73
CA HIS A 18 39.37 26.51 4.34
C HIS A 18 39.51 25.27 5.25
N ASP A 19 39.53 24.00 4.81
CA ASP A 19 39.86 23.38 3.52
C ASP A 19 39.18 22.01 3.31
N VAL A 20 39.02 21.64 2.05
CA VAL A 20 38.73 20.28 1.58
C VAL A 20 40.05 19.50 1.52
N HIS A 21 40.22 18.45 2.33
CA HIS A 21 40.96 17.25 1.91
C HIS A 21 40.66 16.03 2.81
N GLN A 22 40.67 14.90 2.12
CA GLN A 22 40.31 13.54 2.49
C GLN A 22 41.51 12.79 3.10
N GLN A 23 41.33 12.03 4.21
CA GLN A 23 41.76 10.62 4.37
C GLN A 23 41.75 10.09 5.83
N THR A 24 41.00 8.99 5.99
CA THR A 24 41.26 7.74 6.75
C THR A 24 41.90 7.75 8.15
N GLY A 25 41.20 7.09 9.10
CA GLY A 25 41.84 6.17 10.06
C GLY A 25 41.62 6.43 11.54
N SER A 26 40.59 5.78 12.11
CA SER A 26 40.46 5.27 13.49
C SER A 26 40.57 6.22 14.69
N ALA A 27 39.58 6.07 15.58
CA ALA A 27 39.49 6.53 16.97
C ALA A 27 39.16 8.01 17.19
N ASP A 28 37.88 8.35 17.02
CA ASP A 28 37.22 9.30 17.92
C ASP A 28 35.74 8.93 18.07
N HIS A 29 35.45 8.11 19.09
CA HIS A 29 34.10 7.73 19.51
C HIS A 29 33.72 8.63 20.69
N ALA A 30 33.46 9.90 20.40
CA ALA A 30 32.92 10.87 21.34
C ALA A 30 31.79 11.65 20.66
N ASP A 31 30.55 11.34 21.06
CA ASP A 31 29.34 12.16 20.99
C ASP A 31 29.24 13.19 19.86
N ARG A 32 29.27 12.72 18.60
CA ARG A 32 28.50 13.43 17.58
C ARG A 32 27.05 13.03 17.79
N ILE A 33 26.28 13.90 18.44
CA ILE A 33 24.81 13.87 18.38
C ILE A 33 24.47 13.79 16.89
N LEU A 34 24.15 12.59 16.42
CA LEU A 34 23.74 12.38 15.04
C LEU A 34 22.40 13.09 14.95
N ILE A 35 22.32 14.12 14.12
CA ILE A 35 21.08 14.83 13.86
C ILE A 35 20.40 14.09 12.70
N ASN A 36 19.14 13.68 12.91
CA ASN A 36 18.33 13.04 11.88
C ASN A 36 18.00 14.03 10.74
N ALA A 37 17.47 13.53 9.63
CA ALA A 37 17.15 14.39 8.48
C ALA A 37 16.14 15.52 8.81
N SER A 38 15.40 15.37 9.91
CA SER A 38 14.41 16.34 10.41
C SER A 38 14.96 17.34 11.44
N GLY A 39 16.25 17.27 11.81
CA GLY A 39 16.87 18.19 12.76
C GLY A 39 16.81 17.75 14.24
N HIS A 40 16.32 16.55 14.54
CA HIS A 40 16.22 15.99 15.91
C HIS A 40 17.37 15.02 16.24
N ILE A 41 17.59 14.76 17.52
CA ILE A 41 18.56 13.74 17.99
C ILE A 41 18.18 12.38 17.38
N GLN A 42 19.14 11.72 16.72
CA GLN A 42 18.94 10.45 16.04
C GLN A 42 18.85 9.31 17.07
N GLU A 43 17.62 8.90 17.40
CA GLU A 43 17.35 7.78 18.31
C GLU A 43 17.34 6.41 17.60
N LEU A 44 17.11 6.38 16.28
CA LEU A 44 17.00 5.14 15.48
C LEU A 44 18.24 4.92 14.59
N PRO A 45 18.81 3.69 14.51
CA PRO A 45 19.96 3.41 13.64
C PRO A 45 19.56 3.44 12.16
N ARG A 46 20.39 4.05 11.29
CA ARG A 46 20.16 4.12 9.83
C ARG A 46 20.46 2.79 9.15
N ASN A 47 19.51 1.85 9.20
CA ASN A 47 19.74 0.47 8.78
C ASN A 47 19.06 0.09 7.44
N PHE A 48 18.33 1.01 6.81
CA PHE A 48 17.57 0.74 5.58
C PHE A 48 18.27 1.28 4.32
N SER A 49 18.45 0.41 3.32
CA SER A 49 18.87 0.80 1.96
C SER A 49 17.67 1.28 1.13
N LEU A 50 17.92 2.04 0.06
CA LEU A 50 16.87 2.52 -0.86
C LEU A 50 16.00 1.39 -1.42
N ILE A 51 16.62 0.25 -1.77
CA ILE A 51 15.91 -0.92 -2.32
C ILE A 51 15.06 -1.58 -1.23
N SER A 52 15.57 -1.64 0.00
CA SER A 52 14.79 -2.13 1.15
C SER A 52 13.58 -1.23 1.42
N LEU A 53 13.76 0.10 1.36
CA LEU A 53 12.67 1.07 1.50
C LEU A 53 11.61 0.94 0.41
N ALA A 54 12.04 0.82 -0.85
CA ALA A 54 11.13 0.58 -1.96
C ALA A 54 10.37 -0.74 -1.79
N GLY A 55 11.07 -1.77 -1.32
CA GLY A 55 10.48 -3.07 -0.98
C GLY A 55 9.45 -2.98 0.15
N VAL A 56 9.72 -2.23 1.23
CA VAL A 56 8.74 -1.93 2.28
C VAL A 56 7.54 -1.19 1.68
N GLY A 57 7.78 -0.16 0.86
CA GLY A 57 6.74 0.59 0.18
C GLY A 57 5.83 -0.28 -0.67
N VAL A 58 6.40 -1.18 -1.46
CA VAL A 58 5.66 -2.14 -2.30
C VAL A 58 4.93 -3.20 -1.46
N THR A 59 5.52 -3.67 -0.36
CA THR A 59 4.88 -4.68 0.50
C THR A 59 3.71 -4.12 1.29
N VAL A 60 3.86 -2.92 1.84
CA VAL A 60 2.80 -2.27 2.62
C VAL A 60 1.75 -1.65 1.69
N GLY A 61 2.18 -1.00 0.61
CA GLY A 61 1.34 -0.48 -0.47
C GLY A 61 1.03 -1.53 -1.53
N ASN A 62 0.81 -2.79 -1.14
CA ASN A 62 0.60 -3.86 -2.09
C ASN A 62 -0.80 -3.78 -2.72
N VAL A 63 -0.84 -3.33 -3.97
CA VAL A 63 -2.07 -2.98 -4.69
C VAL A 63 -2.92 -4.21 -5.02
N TRP A 64 -2.31 -5.34 -5.41
CA TRP A 64 -3.07 -6.45 -6.01
C TRP A 64 -3.95 -7.25 -5.04
N PRO A 65 -3.57 -7.57 -3.78
CA PRO A 65 -4.46 -8.31 -2.89
C PRO A 65 -5.60 -7.41 -2.39
N ALA A 66 -5.35 -6.11 -2.26
CA ALA A 66 -6.38 -5.13 -1.93
C ALA A 66 -7.47 -5.14 -3.01
N ILE A 67 -7.08 -4.97 -4.27
CA ILE A 67 -8.00 -5.02 -5.43
C ILE A 67 -8.67 -6.38 -5.54
N GLY A 68 -7.93 -7.48 -5.40
CA GLY A 68 -8.46 -8.83 -5.50
C GLY A 68 -9.51 -9.13 -4.43
N GLY A 69 -9.28 -8.67 -3.19
CA GLY A 69 -10.21 -8.86 -2.08
C GLY A 69 -11.52 -8.08 -2.22
N SER A 70 -11.48 -6.95 -2.94
CA SER A 70 -12.63 -6.06 -3.19
C SER A 70 -13.13 -6.10 -4.64
N ILE A 71 -12.64 -7.02 -5.47
CA ILE A 71 -12.93 -7.02 -6.91
C ILE A 71 -14.43 -7.11 -7.20
N LEU A 72 -15.15 -7.81 -6.33
CA LEU A 72 -16.59 -8.02 -6.43
C LEU A 72 -17.39 -6.75 -6.25
N THR A 73 -16.98 -5.88 -5.33
CA THR A 73 -17.65 -4.59 -5.16
C THR A 73 -17.37 -3.66 -6.34
N ALA A 74 -16.23 -3.83 -7.01
CA ALA A 74 -15.87 -3.05 -8.18
C ALA A 74 -16.56 -3.52 -9.46
N ILE A 75 -16.76 -4.82 -9.66
CA ILE A 75 -17.44 -5.34 -10.87
C ILE A 75 -18.89 -4.82 -10.98
N PHE A 76 -19.58 -4.54 -9.86
CA PHE A 76 -20.91 -3.91 -9.91
C PHE A 76 -20.91 -2.50 -10.52
N ASN A 77 -19.75 -1.82 -10.53
CA ASN A 77 -19.57 -0.48 -11.04
C ASN A 77 -18.98 -0.51 -12.46
N GLY A 78 -19.74 -0.99 -13.45
CA GLY A 78 -19.32 -0.92 -14.86
C GLY A 78 -18.65 -2.19 -15.41
N GLY A 79 -18.66 -3.29 -14.66
CA GLY A 79 -18.17 -4.58 -15.12
C GLY A 79 -16.65 -4.62 -15.35
N PRO A 80 -16.18 -5.56 -16.18
CA PRO A 80 -14.75 -5.69 -16.52
C PRO A 80 -14.09 -4.42 -17.06
N PRO A 81 -14.69 -3.68 -18.02
CA PRO A 81 -14.07 -2.47 -18.53
C PRO A 81 -14.07 -1.35 -17.49
N GLY A 82 -15.10 -1.27 -16.63
CA GLY A 82 -15.13 -0.35 -15.48
C GLY A 82 -13.91 -0.53 -14.60
N VAL A 83 -13.70 -1.74 -14.07
CA VAL A 83 -12.58 -2.03 -13.17
C VAL A 83 -11.22 -1.68 -13.79
N LEU A 84 -11.01 -1.95 -15.09
CA LEU A 84 -9.76 -1.65 -15.78
C LEU A 84 -9.56 -0.14 -16.02
N TYR A 85 -10.52 0.55 -16.63
CA TYR A 85 -10.39 1.95 -16.98
C TYR A 85 -10.43 2.87 -15.76
N GLU A 86 -11.23 2.53 -14.75
CA GLU A 86 -11.28 3.24 -13.47
C GLU A 86 -9.94 3.12 -12.74
N PHE A 87 -9.34 1.91 -12.72
CA PHE A 87 -8.02 1.71 -12.12
C PHE A 87 -6.92 2.51 -12.82
N ILE A 88 -6.92 2.56 -14.16
CA ILE A 88 -5.95 3.37 -14.91
C ILE A 88 -6.13 4.84 -14.58
N THR A 89 -7.37 5.33 -14.63
CA THR A 89 -7.70 6.73 -14.40
C THR A 89 -7.31 7.18 -12.99
N VAL A 90 -7.66 6.39 -11.97
CA VAL A 90 -7.33 6.73 -10.59
C VAL A 90 -5.83 6.67 -10.34
N SER A 91 -5.11 5.73 -10.96
CA SER A 91 -3.65 5.64 -10.84
C SER A 91 -2.94 6.90 -11.36
N VAL A 92 -3.41 7.48 -12.46
CA VAL A 92 -2.88 8.76 -13.00
C VAL A 92 -3.06 9.89 -12.00
N PHE A 93 -4.24 10.01 -11.36
CA PHE A 93 -4.46 11.00 -10.31
C PHE A 93 -3.55 10.76 -9.10
N TYR A 94 -3.35 9.50 -8.70
CA TYR A 94 -2.44 9.17 -7.61
C TYR A 94 -0.97 9.43 -7.96
N TRP A 95 -0.55 9.39 -9.22
CA TRP A 95 0.79 9.83 -9.62
C TRP A 95 0.98 11.33 -9.35
N CYS A 96 -0.02 12.16 -9.63
CA CYS A 96 0.02 13.59 -9.32
C CYS A 96 0.06 13.84 -7.79
N VAL A 97 -0.73 13.09 -7.03
CA VAL A 97 -0.73 13.17 -5.55
C VAL A 97 0.63 12.73 -4.99
N ALA A 98 1.16 11.60 -5.48
CA ALA A 98 2.48 11.10 -5.08
C ALA A 98 3.58 12.09 -5.44
N ALA A 99 3.56 12.70 -6.63
CA ALA A 99 4.52 13.73 -7.00
C ALA A 99 4.48 14.94 -6.05
N SER A 100 3.28 15.41 -5.69
CA SER A 100 3.11 16.53 -4.75
C SER A 100 3.65 16.20 -3.35
N ILE A 101 3.38 14.99 -2.86
CA ILE A 101 3.93 14.50 -1.60
C ILE A 101 5.45 14.33 -1.69
N ALA A 102 5.97 13.95 -2.87
CA ALA A 102 7.40 13.69 -3.08
C ALA A 102 8.19 14.99 -2.93
N GLU A 103 7.68 16.08 -3.49
CA GLU A 103 8.25 17.41 -3.35
C GLU A 103 8.31 17.83 -1.87
N LEU A 104 7.21 17.67 -1.14
CA LEU A 104 7.14 17.98 0.30
C LEU A 104 8.11 17.11 1.12
N ALA A 105 8.17 15.81 0.84
CA ALA A 105 9.09 14.88 1.49
C ALA A 105 10.57 15.18 1.19
N SER A 106 10.86 15.72 0.00
CA SER A 106 12.21 16.13 -0.36
C SER A 106 12.66 17.40 0.36
N ALA A 107 11.75 18.36 0.53
CA ALA A 107 12.01 19.62 1.21
C ALA A 107 12.05 19.46 2.74
N ILE A 108 11.18 18.62 3.28
CA ILE A 108 11.00 18.42 4.73
C ILE A 108 10.96 16.90 5.01
N PRO A 109 12.11 16.22 5.05
CA PRO A 109 12.17 14.79 5.31
C PRO A 109 11.96 14.53 6.81
N THR A 110 10.73 14.21 7.19
CA THR A 110 10.32 13.92 8.57
C THR A 110 9.44 12.69 8.63
N ALA A 111 9.61 11.85 9.67
CA ALA A 111 8.73 10.70 9.89
C ALA A 111 7.31 11.12 10.28
N ALA A 112 7.12 12.40 10.62
CA ALA A 112 5.83 13.01 10.84
C ALA A 112 4.94 13.07 9.58
N GLY A 113 5.53 12.98 8.37
CA GLY A 113 4.78 12.90 7.11
C GLY A 113 3.68 13.96 6.95
N VAL A 114 2.48 13.49 6.56
CA VAL A 114 1.35 14.31 6.10
C VAL A 114 0.90 15.37 7.10
N TYR A 115 0.85 15.06 8.40
CA TYR A 115 0.36 16.02 9.40
C TYR A 115 1.32 17.20 9.57
N HIS A 116 2.63 16.95 9.49
CA HIS A 116 3.63 17.99 9.60
C HIS A 116 3.62 18.88 8.37
N TRP A 117 3.59 18.32 7.16
CA TRP A 117 3.50 19.11 5.93
C TRP A 117 2.21 19.93 5.87
N ALA A 118 1.09 19.36 6.32
CA ALA A 118 -0.18 20.07 6.43
C ALA A 118 -0.13 21.25 7.43
N SER A 119 0.71 21.15 8.47
CA SER A 119 0.90 22.24 9.43
C SER A 119 1.81 23.37 8.95
N VAL A 120 2.77 23.06 8.07
CA VAL A 120 3.78 24.01 7.57
C VAL A 120 3.31 24.76 6.32
N THR A 121 2.61 24.08 5.41
CA THR A 121 2.14 24.63 4.12
C THR A 121 1.35 25.94 4.24
N PRO A 122 0.45 26.15 5.22
CA PRO A 122 -0.35 27.38 5.31
C PRO A 122 0.45 28.63 5.70
N GLY A 123 1.70 28.50 6.18
CA GLY A 123 2.57 29.62 6.60
C GLY A 123 2.09 30.42 7.83
N SER A 124 0.82 30.31 8.22
CA SER A 124 0.24 30.96 9.41
C SER A 124 0.20 30.00 10.61
N PRO A 125 0.77 30.38 11.78
CA PRO A 125 0.80 29.53 12.98
C PRO A 125 -0.59 29.16 13.55
N ARG A 126 -1.65 29.89 13.20
CA ARG A 126 -3.03 29.58 13.63
C ARG A 126 -3.67 28.55 12.72
N TRP A 127 -3.60 28.75 11.41
CA TRP A 127 -4.18 27.84 10.42
C TRP A 127 -3.40 26.54 10.29
N GLY A 128 -2.06 26.59 10.41
CA GLY A 128 -1.19 25.41 10.40
C GLY A 128 -1.54 24.40 11.49
N ARG A 129 -1.82 24.85 12.72
CA ARG A 129 -2.19 23.96 13.83
C ARG A 129 -3.54 23.27 13.60
N LEU A 130 -4.54 24.00 13.09
CA LEU A 130 -5.86 23.45 12.77
C LEU A 130 -5.79 22.43 11.63
N ILE A 131 -5.18 22.81 10.50
CA ILE A 131 -5.09 21.95 9.32
C ILE A 131 -4.23 20.72 9.60
N GLY A 132 -3.08 20.89 10.27
CA GLY A 132 -2.23 19.77 10.70
C GLY A 132 -2.94 18.80 11.64
N TYR A 133 -3.75 19.30 12.57
CA TYR A 133 -4.55 18.44 13.48
C TYR A 133 -5.56 17.59 12.71
N PHE A 134 -6.36 18.20 11.83
CA PHE A 134 -7.35 17.46 11.05
C PHE A 134 -6.69 16.50 10.04
N ALA A 135 -5.61 16.91 9.38
CA ALA A 135 -4.85 16.05 8.48
C ALA A 135 -4.27 14.83 9.22
N GLY A 136 -3.72 15.04 10.42
CA GLY A 136 -3.22 13.94 11.26
C GLY A 136 -4.30 12.96 11.69
N TRP A 137 -5.46 13.44 12.13
CA TRP A 137 -6.59 12.57 12.47
C TRP A 137 -7.14 11.82 11.27
N TRP A 138 -7.25 12.46 10.11
CA TRP A 138 -7.69 11.81 8.89
C TRP A 138 -6.71 10.70 8.47
N ASN A 139 -5.40 10.99 8.55
CA ASN A 139 -4.36 10.00 8.29
C ASN A 139 -4.44 8.82 9.26
N TYR A 140 -4.58 9.09 10.56
CA TYR A 140 -4.73 8.06 11.59
C TYR A 140 -5.94 7.16 11.32
N LEU A 141 -7.10 7.75 11.04
CA LEU A 141 -8.32 6.99 10.73
C LEU A 141 -8.16 6.16 9.46
N ALA A 142 -7.49 6.69 8.43
CA ALA A 142 -7.21 5.95 7.20
C ALA A 142 -6.33 4.71 7.48
N TRP A 143 -5.29 4.85 8.29
CA TRP A 143 -4.41 3.73 8.67
C TRP A 143 -5.13 2.68 9.54
N VAL A 144 -5.98 3.10 10.48
CA VAL A 144 -6.80 2.18 11.30
C VAL A 144 -7.82 1.43 10.44
N ALA A 145 -8.55 2.14 9.58
CA ALA A 145 -9.54 1.53 8.69
C ALA A 145 -8.88 0.62 7.64
N GLY A 146 -7.70 0.99 7.15
CA GLY A 146 -6.91 0.16 6.24
C GLY A 146 -6.46 -1.15 6.90
N ALA A 147 -5.93 -1.08 8.12
CA ALA A 147 -5.55 -2.28 8.88
C ALA A 147 -6.75 -3.21 9.14
N ALA A 148 -7.89 -2.65 9.54
CA ALA A 148 -9.13 -3.41 9.71
C ALA A 148 -9.60 -4.06 8.40
N SER A 149 -9.52 -3.33 7.28
CA SER A 149 -9.90 -3.86 5.97
C SER A 149 -9.02 -5.04 5.57
N MET A 150 -7.70 -4.96 5.75
CA MET A 150 -6.78 -6.06 5.45
C MET A 150 -7.01 -7.29 6.33
N ALA A 151 -7.24 -7.10 7.63
CA ALA A 151 -7.58 -8.20 8.53
C ALA A 151 -8.92 -8.87 8.13
N SER A 152 -9.89 -8.09 7.65
CA SER A 152 -11.16 -8.61 7.13
C SER A 152 -10.95 -9.41 5.84
N ILE A 153 -10.15 -8.92 4.89
CA ILE A 153 -9.81 -9.64 3.65
C ILE A 153 -9.14 -10.98 3.97
N LEU A 154 -8.20 -10.99 4.92
CA LEU A 154 -7.56 -12.22 5.39
C LEU A 154 -8.57 -13.19 6.00
N GLY A 155 -9.45 -12.71 6.87
CA GLY A 155 -10.50 -13.51 7.49
C GLY A 155 -11.44 -14.15 6.46
N ASN A 156 -11.89 -13.37 5.48
CA ASN A 156 -12.72 -13.88 4.39
C ASN A 156 -11.98 -14.92 3.55
N THR A 157 -10.69 -14.72 3.28
CA THR A 157 -9.88 -15.65 2.48
C THR A 157 -9.71 -16.99 3.20
N ILE A 158 -9.35 -16.98 4.49
CA ILE A 158 -9.15 -18.20 5.28
C ILE A 158 -10.46 -19.00 5.39
N VAL A 159 -11.56 -18.33 5.70
CA VAL A 159 -12.87 -18.99 5.83
C VAL A 159 -13.31 -19.59 4.49
N GLN A 160 -13.09 -18.90 3.38
CA GLN A 160 -13.39 -19.42 2.04
C GLN A 160 -12.51 -20.62 1.68
N MET A 161 -11.20 -20.57 1.96
CA MET A 161 -10.30 -21.71 1.73
C MET A 161 -10.70 -22.93 2.55
N TYR A 162 -11.17 -22.73 3.79
CA TYR A 162 -11.66 -23.81 4.62
C TYR A 162 -12.98 -24.41 4.08
N ALA A 163 -13.92 -23.55 3.69
CA ALA A 163 -15.20 -23.96 3.10
C ALA A 163 -15.00 -24.75 1.79
N LEU A 164 -14.02 -24.37 0.98
CA LEU A 164 -13.65 -25.10 -0.24
C LEU A 164 -13.16 -26.53 0.00
N ASN A 165 -12.68 -26.86 1.20
CA ASN A 165 -12.21 -28.21 1.52
C ASN A 165 -13.25 -29.04 2.30
N HIS A 166 -14.37 -28.43 2.71
CA HIS A 166 -15.38 -29.05 3.57
C HIS A 166 -16.79 -28.75 3.06
N ALA A 167 -17.36 -29.67 2.27
CA ALA A 167 -18.66 -29.50 1.62
C ALA A 167 -19.84 -29.23 2.59
N GLU A 168 -19.75 -29.69 3.84
CA GLU A 168 -20.79 -29.50 4.87
C GLU A 168 -20.64 -28.20 5.67
N PHE A 169 -19.54 -27.47 5.48
CA PHE A 169 -19.28 -26.25 6.26
C PHE A 169 -19.99 -25.05 5.65
N SER A 170 -20.95 -24.50 6.39
CA SER A 170 -21.58 -23.22 6.06
C SER A 170 -20.84 -22.08 6.80
N PRO A 171 -20.13 -21.20 6.09
CA PRO A 171 -19.44 -20.09 6.72
C PRO A 171 -20.45 -19.06 7.22
N GLN A 172 -20.29 -18.67 8.48
CA GLN A 172 -21.08 -17.66 9.14
C GLN A 172 -20.25 -16.39 9.35
N PRO A 173 -20.85 -15.20 9.42
CA PRO A 173 -20.13 -13.95 9.63
C PRO A 173 -19.22 -13.94 10.87
N TRP A 174 -19.60 -14.68 11.91
CA TRP A 174 -18.80 -14.78 13.14
C TRP A 174 -17.49 -15.56 12.95
N HIS A 175 -17.41 -16.50 11.99
CA HIS A 175 -16.15 -17.19 11.67
C HIS A 175 -15.09 -16.19 11.18
N VAL A 176 -15.49 -15.29 10.28
CA VAL A 176 -14.63 -14.21 9.78
C VAL A 176 -14.21 -13.28 10.92
N PHE A 177 -15.14 -12.94 11.81
CA PHE A 177 -14.87 -12.09 12.98
C PHE A 177 -13.85 -12.70 13.96
N VAL A 178 -13.91 -14.01 14.20
CA VAL A 178 -12.92 -14.70 15.06
C VAL A 178 -11.52 -14.65 14.44
N VAL A 179 -11.41 -14.95 13.13
CA VAL A 179 -10.14 -14.88 12.42
C VAL A 179 -9.60 -13.43 12.40
N TYR A 180 -10.48 -12.46 12.20
CA TYR A 180 -10.16 -11.03 12.26
C TYR A 180 -9.54 -10.64 13.62
N ILE A 181 -10.18 -11.02 14.72
CA ILE A 181 -9.67 -10.75 16.08
C ILE A 181 -8.31 -11.42 16.27
N ALA A 182 -8.21 -12.70 15.93
CA ALA A 182 -6.97 -13.46 16.12
C ALA A 182 -5.82 -12.84 15.32
N ALA A 183 -6.03 -12.53 14.03
CA ALA A 183 -5.04 -11.89 13.17
C ALA A 183 -4.59 -10.53 13.73
N THR A 184 -5.54 -9.72 14.20
CA THR A 184 -5.24 -8.39 14.78
C THR A 184 -4.39 -8.50 16.04
N TRP A 185 -4.73 -9.41 16.95
CA TRP A 185 -3.95 -9.61 18.18
C TRP A 185 -2.56 -10.21 17.91
N ILE A 186 -2.45 -11.12 16.95
CA ILE A 186 -1.14 -11.66 16.52
C ILE A 186 -0.29 -10.54 15.91
N ALA A 187 -0.85 -9.70 15.05
CA ALA A 187 -0.14 -8.55 14.49
C ALA A 187 0.30 -7.56 15.59
N CYS A 188 -0.59 -7.26 16.55
CA CYS A 188 -0.26 -6.43 17.71
C CYS A 188 0.89 -7.02 18.54
N ALA A 189 0.81 -8.32 18.85
CA ALA A 189 1.87 -9.03 19.57
C ALA A 189 3.20 -9.03 18.81
N ALA A 190 3.17 -9.21 17.48
CA ALA A 190 4.37 -9.15 16.64
C ALA A 190 5.03 -7.76 16.66
N VAL A 191 4.24 -6.69 16.58
CA VAL A 191 4.74 -5.31 16.68
C VAL A 191 5.34 -5.02 18.06
N CYS A 192 4.66 -5.45 19.14
CA CYS A 192 5.11 -5.19 20.51
C CYS A 192 6.33 -6.03 20.95
N LEU A 193 6.40 -7.30 20.55
CA LEU A 193 7.38 -8.26 21.07
C LEU A 193 8.51 -8.59 20.07
N ALA A 194 8.25 -8.46 18.77
CA ALA A 194 9.12 -8.96 17.70
C ALA A 194 9.63 -7.84 16.79
N ASN A 195 9.92 -6.65 17.33
CA ASN A 195 10.40 -5.52 16.53
C ASN A 195 11.71 -5.85 15.75
N ARG A 196 12.60 -6.67 16.33
CA ARG A 196 13.80 -7.17 15.62
C ARG A 196 13.50 -8.14 14.46
N ALA A 197 12.34 -8.79 14.45
CA ALA A 197 11.91 -9.70 13.39
C ALA A 197 11.19 -8.99 12.23
N MET A 198 10.76 -7.74 12.43
CA MET A 198 10.02 -6.94 11.44
C MET A 198 10.74 -6.84 10.08
N PRO A 199 12.06 -6.61 10.01
CA PRO A 199 12.76 -6.56 8.72
C PRO A 199 12.75 -7.90 7.98
N TYR A 200 12.80 -9.03 8.70
CA TYR A 200 12.73 -10.37 8.12
C TYR A 200 11.33 -10.71 7.64
N LEU A 201 10.29 -10.36 8.42
CA LEU A 201 8.89 -10.49 8.03
C LEU A 201 8.59 -9.68 6.76
N ASN A 202 9.09 -8.44 6.67
CA ASN A 202 8.93 -7.63 5.47
C ASN A 202 9.66 -8.25 4.26
N SER A 203 10.87 -8.77 4.45
CA SER A 203 11.62 -9.44 3.38
C SER A 203 10.90 -10.70 2.88
N LEU A 204 10.34 -11.49 3.80
CA LEU A 204 9.50 -12.64 3.46
C LEU A 204 8.22 -12.19 2.73
N GLY A 205 7.60 -11.09 3.17
CA GLY A 205 6.44 -10.48 2.53
C GLY A 205 6.69 -10.15 1.06
N ILE A 206 7.82 -9.51 0.75
CA ILE A 206 8.23 -9.22 -0.64
C ILE A 206 8.29 -10.51 -1.48
N VAL A 207 8.94 -11.56 -0.95
CA VAL A 207 9.06 -12.85 -1.66
C VAL A 207 7.69 -13.47 -1.89
N LEU A 208 6.82 -13.47 -0.88
CA LEU A 208 5.47 -14.02 -0.98
C LEU A 208 4.60 -13.23 -1.95
N ILE A 209 4.75 -11.90 -2.00
CA ILE A 209 4.04 -11.03 -2.95
C ILE A 209 4.45 -11.31 -4.39
N LEU A 210 5.76 -11.38 -4.64
CA LEU A 210 6.30 -11.69 -5.96
C LEU A 210 5.90 -13.11 -6.40
N ALA A 211 6.00 -14.08 -5.49
CA ALA A 211 5.54 -15.44 -5.74
C ALA A 211 4.03 -15.49 -6.01
N GLY A 212 3.23 -14.74 -5.23
CA GLY A 212 1.78 -14.66 -5.38
C GLY A 212 1.38 -14.15 -6.77
N ILE A 213 1.98 -13.06 -7.23
CA ILE A 213 1.74 -12.54 -8.59
C ILE A 213 2.10 -13.58 -9.65
N LEU A 214 3.28 -14.21 -9.54
CA LEU A 214 3.70 -15.22 -10.50
C LEU A 214 2.77 -16.44 -10.52
N ILE A 215 2.37 -16.92 -9.35
CA ILE A 215 1.43 -18.04 -9.21
C ILE A 215 0.08 -17.65 -9.81
N THR A 216 -0.47 -16.49 -9.46
CA THR A 216 -1.77 -16.06 -9.99
C THR A 216 -1.73 -15.90 -11.51
N VAL A 217 -0.73 -15.23 -12.06
CA VAL A 217 -0.59 -15.07 -13.51
C VAL A 217 -0.43 -16.42 -14.20
N THR A 218 0.38 -17.33 -13.65
CA THR A 218 0.59 -18.66 -14.22
C THR A 218 -0.70 -19.49 -14.16
N VAL A 219 -1.36 -19.55 -13.02
CA VAL A 219 -2.62 -20.30 -12.84
C VAL A 219 -3.68 -19.76 -13.80
N VAL A 220 -3.85 -18.44 -13.86
CA VAL A 220 -4.83 -17.82 -14.76
C VAL A 220 -4.51 -18.15 -16.21
N THR A 221 -3.28 -17.92 -16.68
CA THR A 221 -2.92 -18.13 -18.10
C THR A 221 -2.95 -19.59 -18.54
N THR A 222 -2.66 -20.52 -17.62
CA THR A 222 -2.62 -21.95 -17.91
C THR A 222 -3.93 -22.67 -17.61
N MET A 223 -4.93 -21.96 -17.06
CA MET A 223 -6.21 -22.58 -16.69
C MET A 223 -6.92 -23.13 -17.94
N PRO A 224 -7.14 -24.45 -18.02
CA PRO A 224 -7.85 -25.03 -19.15
C PRO A 224 -9.35 -24.69 -19.04
N GLY A 225 -9.98 -24.46 -20.19
CA GLY A 225 -11.43 -24.35 -20.26
C GLY A 225 -12.08 -25.64 -19.76
N ARG A 226 -13.02 -25.52 -18.82
CA ARG A 226 -13.81 -26.64 -18.29
C ARG A 226 -15.27 -26.49 -18.69
N ASP A 227 -15.98 -27.60 -18.78
CA ASP A 227 -17.42 -27.69 -19.08
C ASP A 227 -17.83 -27.09 -20.44
N GLY A 228 -16.99 -27.24 -21.46
CA GLY A 228 -17.26 -26.74 -22.83
C GLY A 228 -17.12 -25.23 -22.98
N ARG A 229 -16.64 -24.53 -21.94
CA ARG A 229 -16.42 -23.08 -21.94
C ARG A 229 -15.02 -22.75 -22.46
N PRO A 230 -14.85 -21.61 -23.15
CA PRO A 230 -13.53 -21.14 -23.52
C PRO A 230 -12.66 -20.91 -22.27
N PRO A 231 -11.34 -21.17 -22.34
CA PRO A 231 -10.41 -20.98 -21.22
C PRO A 231 -10.34 -19.53 -20.73
N HIS A 232 -10.58 -18.57 -21.63
CA HIS A 232 -10.43 -17.14 -21.35
C HIS A 232 -11.60 -16.35 -21.94
N ALA A 233 -11.92 -15.24 -21.28
CA ALA A 233 -12.98 -14.35 -21.70
C ALA A 233 -12.60 -13.63 -23.01
N SER A 234 -13.61 -13.23 -23.79
CA SER A 234 -13.35 -12.53 -25.05
C SER A 234 -12.81 -11.12 -24.79
N ALA A 235 -11.95 -10.60 -25.67
CA ALA A 235 -11.45 -9.23 -25.55
C ALA A 235 -12.58 -8.19 -25.62
N GLN A 236 -13.66 -8.47 -26.36
CA GLN A 236 -14.83 -7.59 -26.39
C GLN A 236 -15.52 -7.52 -25.03
N PHE A 237 -15.63 -8.65 -24.33
CA PHE A 237 -16.22 -8.69 -23.00
C PHE A 237 -15.37 -7.95 -21.96
N VAL A 238 -14.06 -8.13 -21.99
CA VAL A 238 -13.15 -7.49 -21.02
C VAL A 238 -13.05 -5.97 -21.23
N TRP A 239 -13.03 -5.50 -22.47
CA TRP A 239 -12.69 -4.10 -22.78
C TRP A 239 -13.87 -3.25 -23.24
N ALA A 240 -14.98 -3.83 -23.72
CA ALA A 240 -16.07 -3.09 -24.34
C ALA A 240 -17.45 -3.33 -23.71
N ASP A 241 -17.63 -4.42 -22.97
CA ASP A 241 -18.94 -4.77 -22.41
C ASP A 241 -19.18 -4.07 -21.06
N TRP A 242 -19.64 -2.82 -21.15
CA TRP A 242 -19.98 -2.02 -19.98
C TRP A 242 -21.34 -2.44 -19.40
N GLN A 243 -21.31 -2.95 -18.17
CA GLN A 243 -22.51 -3.36 -17.44
C GLN A 243 -22.61 -2.61 -16.11
N ALA A 244 -23.57 -1.68 -16.01
CA ALA A 244 -23.85 -0.96 -14.78
C ALA A 244 -25.08 -1.55 -14.09
N ALA A 245 -24.88 -2.26 -12.97
CA ALA A 245 -25.97 -2.86 -12.21
C ALA A 245 -26.66 -1.87 -11.24
N VAL A 246 -26.08 -0.69 -11.03
CA VAL A 246 -26.42 0.21 -9.91
C VAL A 246 -27.58 1.18 -10.25
N GLY A 247 -28.10 1.19 -11.49
CA GLY A 247 -29.25 2.02 -11.89
C GLY A 247 -28.97 3.53 -11.93
N TYR A 248 -27.71 3.95 -11.78
CA TYR A 248 -27.26 5.34 -11.92
C TYR A 248 -26.69 5.60 -13.33
N PRO A 249 -26.57 6.88 -13.74
CA PRO A 249 -25.93 7.22 -15.01
C PRO A 249 -24.47 6.73 -15.07
N ASP A 250 -24.03 6.28 -16.24
CA ASP A 250 -22.72 5.66 -16.43
C ASP A 250 -21.55 6.51 -15.93
N GLY A 251 -21.60 7.82 -16.11
CA GLY A 251 -20.56 8.73 -15.60
C GLY A 251 -20.45 8.74 -14.07
N PHE A 252 -21.57 8.59 -13.35
CA PHE A 252 -21.54 8.48 -11.89
C PHE A 252 -21.01 7.10 -11.47
N VAL A 253 -21.44 6.04 -12.15
CA VAL A 253 -20.97 4.67 -11.90
C VAL A 253 -19.46 4.58 -12.06
N PHE A 254 -18.91 5.21 -13.11
CA PHE A 254 -17.48 5.26 -13.35
C PHE A 254 -16.72 5.93 -12.18
N VAL A 255 -17.16 7.10 -11.74
CA VAL A 255 -16.51 7.80 -10.62
C VAL A 255 -16.65 7.04 -9.30
N ALA A 256 -17.79 6.38 -9.08
CA ALA A 256 -18.01 5.55 -7.91
C ALA A 256 -17.12 4.30 -7.89
N GLY A 257 -16.88 3.68 -9.06
CA GLY A 257 -16.02 2.51 -9.20
C GLY A 257 -14.52 2.80 -8.99
N MET A 258 -14.08 4.03 -9.30
CA MET A 258 -12.71 4.51 -8.99
C MET A 258 -12.34 4.37 -7.51
N LEU A 259 -13.32 4.31 -6.60
CA LEU A 259 -13.09 4.11 -5.16
C LEU A 259 -12.25 2.86 -4.87
N ASN A 260 -12.45 1.77 -5.61
CA ASN A 260 -11.68 0.54 -5.36
C ASN A 260 -10.20 0.70 -5.72
N GLY A 261 -9.93 1.30 -6.89
CA GLY A 261 -8.56 1.59 -7.28
C GLY A 261 -7.92 2.63 -6.35
N ALA A 262 -8.68 3.61 -5.85
CA ALA A 262 -8.22 4.57 -4.86
C ALA A 262 -7.85 3.90 -3.53
N PHE A 263 -8.68 2.97 -3.04
CA PHE A 263 -8.37 2.18 -1.84
C PHE A 263 -7.05 1.40 -1.99
N SER A 264 -6.79 0.88 -3.19
CA SER A 264 -5.67 -0.02 -3.43
C SER A 264 -4.35 0.68 -3.67
N VAL A 265 -4.36 1.84 -4.36
CA VAL A 265 -3.17 2.67 -4.60
C VAL A 265 -2.92 3.67 -3.45
N GLY A 266 -3.93 3.88 -2.61
CA GLY A 266 -4.03 4.99 -1.65
C GLY A 266 -2.88 5.20 -0.68
N ALA A 267 -2.13 4.14 -0.35
CA ALA A 267 -1.08 4.14 0.68
C ALA A 267 0.26 4.74 0.19
N VAL A 268 0.23 5.87 -0.50
CA VAL A 268 1.42 6.50 -1.10
C VAL A 268 2.40 7.08 -0.06
N ASP A 269 1.91 7.46 1.12
CA ASP A 269 2.70 8.10 2.19
C ASP A 269 3.47 7.08 3.07
N VAL A 270 3.31 5.77 2.85
CA VAL A 270 3.98 4.70 3.62
C VAL A 270 5.45 4.95 3.87
N VAL A 271 6.20 5.22 2.80
CA VAL A 271 7.67 5.32 2.86
C VAL A 271 8.13 6.55 3.63
N THR A 272 7.23 7.51 3.87
CA THR A 272 7.53 8.76 4.55
C THR A 272 7.66 8.56 6.07
N HIS A 273 6.93 7.58 6.63
CA HIS A 273 6.98 7.21 8.05
C HIS A 273 8.32 6.57 8.44
N LEU A 274 9.07 6.01 7.46
CA LEU A 274 10.40 5.42 7.68
C LEU A 274 11.54 6.40 7.37
N SER A 275 11.24 7.68 7.09
CA SER A 275 12.25 8.62 6.60
C SER A 275 13.42 8.87 7.57
N GLU A 276 13.22 8.70 8.89
CA GLU A 276 14.28 8.90 9.89
C GLU A 276 15.30 7.76 9.96
N GLU A 277 14.96 6.58 9.44
CA GLU A 277 15.80 5.37 9.49
C GLU A 277 16.70 5.22 8.25
N ILE A 278 16.73 6.25 7.40
CA ILE A 278 17.27 6.15 6.03
C ILE A 278 18.35 7.21 5.79
N PRO A 279 19.51 6.82 5.22
CA PRO A 279 20.50 7.79 4.79
C PRO A 279 19.95 8.61 3.62
N GLN A 280 20.15 9.93 3.64
CA GLN A 280 19.71 10.86 2.58
C GLN A 280 18.20 10.80 2.28
N ALA A 281 17.37 10.87 3.33
CA ALA A 281 15.91 10.79 3.24
C ALA A 281 15.28 11.76 2.22
N SER A 282 15.79 13.00 2.10
CA SER A 282 15.31 14.00 1.13
C SER A 282 15.39 13.56 -0.34
N ARG A 283 16.28 12.63 -0.68
CA ARG A 283 16.39 12.08 -2.04
C ARG A 283 15.79 10.67 -2.14
N ASN A 284 16.04 9.84 -1.14
CA ASN A 284 15.69 8.43 -1.19
C ASN A 284 14.19 8.17 -0.94
N VAL A 285 13.52 8.97 -0.12
CA VAL A 285 12.08 8.83 0.15
C VAL A 285 11.24 9.15 -1.10
N PRO A 286 11.45 10.30 -1.79
CA PRO A 286 10.76 10.59 -3.05
C PRO A 286 10.93 9.50 -4.12
N LEU A 287 12.17 9.01 -4.27
CA LEU A 287 12.48 7.98 -5.27
C LEU A 287 11.83 6.63 -4.93
N ALA A 288 11.82 6.24 -3.65
CA ALA A 288 11.14 5.03 -3.21
C ALA A 288 9.62 5.12 -3.39
N MET A 289 9.02 6.29 -3.16
CA MET A 289 7.59 6.50 -3.40
C MET A 289 7.26 6.37 -4.90
N LEU A 290 8.07 6.95 -5.78
CA LEU A 290 7.89 6.80 -7.22
C LEU A 290 7.97 5.31 -7.64
N MET A 291 8.97 4.59 -7.13
CA MET A 291 9.10 3.15 -7.40
C MET A 291 7.90 2.36 -6.88
N GLN A 292 7.43 2.63 -5.67
CA GLN A 292 6.24 2.00 -5.09
C GLN A 292 5.03 2.19 -6.00
N VAL A 293 4.74 3.41 -6.41
CA VAL A 293 3.54 3.73 -7.20
C VAL A 293 3.65 3.17 -8.62
N ALA A 294 4.84 3.21 -9.24
CA ALA A 294 5.06 2.66 -10.58
C ALA A 294 4.97 1.11 -10.59
N ILE A 295 5.59 0.44 -9.61
CA ILE A 295 5.52 -1.03 -9.47
C ILE A 295 4.09 -1.44 -9.12
N GLY A 296 3.42 -0.73 -8.21
CA GLY A 296 2.04 -0.98 -7.83
C GLY A 296 1.06 -0.84 -9.00
N PHE A 297 1.24 0.18 -9.85
CA PHE A 297 0.46 0.35 -11.07
C PHE A 297 0.68 -0.81 -12.05
N ALA A 298 1.94 -1.13 -12.36
CA ALA A 298 2.26 -2.18 -13.34
C ALA A 298 1.78 -3.56 -12.89
N THR A 299 2.01 -3.90 -11.61
CA THR A 299 1.60 -5.19 -11.03
C THR A 299 0.09 -5.27 -10.85
N GLY A 300 -0.56 -4.21 -10.38
CA GLY A 300 -2.01 -4.12 -10.23
C GLY A 300 -2.74 -4.22 -11.57
N LEU A 301 -2.26 -3.52 -12.60
CA LEU A 301 -2.84 -3.58 -13.94
C LEU A 301 -2.68 -4.98 -14.56
N ALA A 302 -1.49 -5.58 -14.46
CA ALA A 302 -1.25 -6.92 -14.97
C ALA A 302 -2.13 -7.97 -14.27
N TYR A 303 -2.28 -7.85 -12.95
CA TYR A 303 -3.18 -8.70 -12.15
C TYR A 303 -4.64 -8.53 -12.57
N LEU A 304 -5.12 -7.29 -12.68
CA LEU A 304 -6.50 -7.00 -13.09
C LEU A 304 -6.81 -7.56 -14.47
N VAL A 305 -5.93 -7.32 -15.45
CA VAL A 305 -6.08 -7.87 -16.80
C VAL A 305 -6.16 -9.38 -16.74
N ALA A 306 -5.23 -10.05 -16.04
CA ALA A 306 -5.25 -11.50 -15.89
C ALA A 306 -6.59 -11.99 -15.30
N VAL A 307 -7.01 -11.43 -14.16
CA VAL A 307 -8.24 -11.87 -13.48
C VAL A 307 -9.49 -11.60 -14.33
N MET A 308 -9.56 -10.48 -15.05
CA MET A 308 -10.70 -10.20 -15.94
C MET A 308 -10.78 -11.18 -17.12
N TYR A 309 -9.64 -11.65 -17.65
CA TYR A 309 -9.63 -12.70 -18.66
C TYR A 309 -9.95 -14.09 -18.10
N ALA A 310 -9.69 -14.34 -16.81
CA ALA A 310 -10.00 -15.60 -16.13
C ALA A 310 -11.49 -15.78 -15.82
N ILE A 311 -12.20 -14.68 -15.54
CA ILE A 311 -13.61 -14.74 -15.15
C ILE A 311 -14.49 -14.79 -16.40
N ASN A 312 -15.07 -15.95 -16.67
CA ASN A 312 -15.88 -16.22 -17.85
C ASN A 312 -17.41 -16.12 -17.61
N ASP A 313 -17.84 -15.98 -16.35
CA ASP A 313 -19.27 -16.01 -15.98
C ASP A 313 -19.50 -15.23 -14.67
N TYR A 314 -19.91 -13.96 -14.78
CA TYR A 314 -20.18 -13.13 -13.61
C TYR A 314 -21.50 -13.46 -12.92
N ASP A 315 -22.49 -13.99 -13.63
CA ASP A 315 -23.75 -14.41 -13.01
C ASP A 315 -23.51 -15.58 -12.05
N ALA A 316 -22.66 -16.54 -12.45
CA ALA A 316 -22.19 -17.59 -11.56
C ALA A 316 -21.32 -17.06 -10.41
N LEU A 317 -20.52 -16.01 -10.63
CA LEU A 317 -19.73 -15.34 -9.58
C LEU A 317 -20.63 -14.66 -8.55
N PHE A 318 -21.71 -14.01 -8.99
CA PHE A 318 -22.67 -13.30 -8.13
C PHE A 318 -23.64 -14.23 -7.42
N ALA A 319 -23.99 -15.36 -8.04
CA ALA A 319 -24.80 -16.40 -7.42
C ALA A 319 -23.96 -17.33 -6.50
N ALA A 320 -22.64 -17.32 -6.64
CA ALA A 320 -21.77 -18.13 -5.80
C ALA A 320 -21.81 -17.61 -4.35
N PRO A 321 -22.01 -18.50 -3.36
CA PRO A 321 -21.88 -18.15 -1.95
C PRO A 321 -20.48 -17.60 -1.60
N TYR A 322 -19.48 -17.90 -2.44
CA TYR A 322 -18.06 -17.63 -2.20
C TYR A 322 -17.40 -16.93 -3.40
N PRO A 323 -17.55 -15.61 -3.51
CA PRO A 323 -17.20 -14.93 -4.75
C PRO A 323 -15.68 -14.69 -4.95
N ILE A 324 -14.83 -14.73 -3.91
CA ILE A 324 -13.35 -14.79 -4.08
C ILE A 324 -12.90 -16.21 -4.42
N ALA A 325 -13.58 -17.23 -3.86
CA ALA A 325 -13.36 -18.62 -4.25
C ALA A 325 -14.00 -18.98 -5.60
N ALA A 326 -14.90 -18.17 -6.15
CA ALA A 326 -15.54 -18.44 -7.44
C ALA A 326 -14.72 -17.94 -8.64
N THR A 327 -13.59 -17.24 -8.44
CA THR A 327 -12.53 -17.24 -9.46
C THR A 327 -11.90 -18.63 -9.60
N SER A 328 -12.05 -19.49 -8.59
CA SER A 328 -11.81 -20.93 -8.66
C SER A 328 -13.13 -21.70 -8.65
N ILE A 329 -13.90 -21.66 -9.74
CA ILE A 329 -14.94 -22.67 -10.03
C ILE A 329 -14.25 -24.05 -10.07
N LEU A 330 -13.99 -24.61 -8.89
CA LEU A 330 -13.19 -25.80 -8.63
C LEU A 330 -13.86 -26.74 -7.64
N HIS A 331 -15.10 -26.52 -7.20
CA HIS A 331 -15.71 -27.44 -6.23
C HIS A 331 -16.89 -28.28 -6.76
N HIS A 332 -17.60 -27.85 -7.81
CA HIS A 332 -18.75 -28.64 -8.28
C HIS A 332 -18.42 -29.73 -9.32
N SER A 333 -17.18 -29.80 -9.83
CA SER A 333 -16.79 -30.78 -10.85
C SER A 333 -15.83 -31.88 -10.37
N TRP A 334 -15.23 -31.76 -9.17
CA TRP A 334 -14.21 -32.71 -8.71
C TRP A 334 -14.75 -33.98 -8.04
N LEU A 335 -16.03 -34.00 -7.64
CA LEU A 335 -16.66 -35.20 -7.05
C LEU A 335 -17.45 -36.05 -8.05
N ASN A 336 -17.52 -35.63 -9.32
CA ASN A 336 -18.26 -36.33 -10.38
C ASN A 336 -17.37 -36.83 -11.53
N SER A 337 -16.06 -36.96 -11.32
CA SER A 337 -15.12 -37.61 -12.25
C SER A 337 -14.34 -38.72 -11.57
#